data_AF-A0A803M165-F1
#
_entry.id   AF-A0A803M165-F1
#
_cell.length_a   1.000
_cell.length_b   1.000
_cell.length_c   1.000
_cell.angle_alpha   90.00
_cell.angle_beta   90.00
_cell.angle_gamma   90.00
#
_symmetry.space_group_name_H-M   'P 1'
#
loop_
_entity.id
_entity.type
_entity.pdbx_description
1 polymer ?
#
loop_
_entity_poly.entity_id
_entity_poly.type
_entity_poly.pdbx_seq_one_letter_code
_entity_poly.pdbx_strand_id
1 'polypeptide(L)'
;MIELNCSCCGVSWRCVGGGRAMTESNERGGGDGDAVGAMLKVVKLISMEERGWGFEVVEEGGVGFRGFGVWARVGGATGKGVGVRRLPACLPVLASAARGMAQMAKVLSCQIQYHAHGHLETKEEVKLHGMWASPWVRRVTIALKIKGIPYQYFEEDLKNKSQLLLKYNPVKKLVPVLVHQGRPIPESLIILEYIDETWTSSPKLLPFDPYRRAKVRFWANFIDLQIFEKLRDVVKAPDDDEEDKIIKQIQENMNKLEANVKDLYSEGTHVSGETMDILDILMITLLPIINGVEEAISIKFIHPENFPLAFSWMKSGDGVPLVQESAPNHENLVKFLRKLRQLFRTM
;
A
#
# COMPACT_ATOMS: atom_id res chain seq x y z
N MET A 1 -12.93 0.30 -39.12
CA MET A 1 -13.84 -0.81 -38.78
C MET A 1 -13.18 -1.59 -37.66
N ILE A 2 -13.91 -1.92 -36.58
CA ILE A 2 -13.37 -2.67 -35.44
C ILE A 2 -14.39 -3.76 -35.12
N GLU A 3 -13.89 -4.99 -34.94
CA GLU A 3 -14.65 -6.11 -34.40
C GLU A 3 -14.05 -6.50 -33.05
N LEU A 4 -14.91 -6.81 -32.08
CA LEU A 4 -14.51 -7.26 -30.75
C LEU A 4 -15.17 -8.60 -30.46
N ASN A 5 -14.35 -9.64 -30.27
CA ASN A 5 -14.79 -11.02 -30.04
C ASN A 5 -14.50 -11.43 -28.60
N CYS A 6 -15.53 -11.87 -27.87
CA CYS A 6 -15.37 -12.40 -26.51
C CYS A 6 -15.07 -13.90 -26.56
N SER A 7 -13.82 -14.28 -26.31
CA SER A 7 -13.35 -15.68 -26.31
C SER A 7 -14.03 -16.56 -25.23
N CYS A 8 -14.60 -15.97 -24.19
CA CYS A 8 -15.27 -16.70 -23.11
C CYS A 8 -16.71 -17.13 -23.45
N CYS A 9 -17.37 -16.46 -24.40
CA CYS A 9 -18.77 -16.76 -24.77
C CYS A 9 -19.07 -16.82 -26.29
N GLY A 10 -18.06 -16.62 -27.14
CA GLY A 10 -18.19 -16.71 -28.60
C GLY A 10 -18.92 -15.55 -29.29
N VAL A 11 -19.31 -14.51 -28.54
CA VAL A 11 -20.06 -13.36 -29.08
C VAL A 11 -19.11 -12.39 -29.79
N SER A 12 -19.49 -11.99 -31.01
CA SER A 12 -18.81 -11.00 -31.85
C SER A 12 -19.61 -9.71 -31.94
N TRP A 13 -18.94 -8.56 -31.83
CA TRP A 13 -19.53 -7.23 -31.97
C TRP A 13 -18.87 -6.48 -33.12
N ARG A 14 -19.65 -6.03 -34.11
CA ARG A 14 -19.20 -5.25 -35.27
C ARG A 14 -19.73 -3.82 -35.18
N CYS A 15 -18.84 -2.83 -35.16
CA CYS A 15 -19.24 -1.43 -35.13
C CYS A 15 -19.34 -0.83 -36.55
N VAL A 16 -20.55 -0.40 -36.94
CA VAL A 16 -20.83 0.27 -38.23
C VAL A 16 -21.28 1.71 -37.94
N GLY A 17 -20.48 2.69 -38.34
CA GLY A 17 -20.69 4.10 -37.96
C GLY A 17 -21.37 4.93 -39.06
N GLY A 18 -22.30 5.81 -38.67
CA GLY A 18 -22.96 6.74 -39.58
C GLY A 18 -23.97 7.67 -38.92
N GLY A 19 -23.51 8.74 -38.25
CA GLY A 19 -24.38 9.76 -37.67
C GLY A 19 -23.60 10.86 -36.93
N ARG A 20 -24.03 12.13 -37.08
CA ARG A 20 -23.50 13.31 -36.38
C ARG A 20 -24.51 13.69 -35.27
N ALA A 21 -24.17 13.83 -33.99
CA ALA A 21 -23.24 14.74 -33.28
C ALA A 21 -23.97 15.95 -32.66
N MET A 22 -23.32 16.67 -31.73
CA MET A 22 -23.84 17.70 -30.78
C MET A 22 -24.43 17.14 -29.47
N THR A 23 -24.21 17.73 -28.29
CA THR A 23 -23.21 18.74 -27.82
C THR A 23 -23.08 18.64 -26.31
N GLU A 24 -21.93 19.00 -25.74
CA GLU A 24 -21.81 19.24 -24.29
C GLU A 24 -22.56 20.50 -23.85
N SER A 25 -23.17 20.46 -22.66
CA SER A 25 -23.50 21.66 -21.87
C SER A 25 -22.95 21.48 -20.46
N ASN A 26 -22.43 22.58 -19.90
CA ASN A 26 -21.42 22.55 -18.84
C ASN A 26 -22.03 22.84 -17.46
N GLU A 27 -21.93 21.90 -16.53
CA GLU A 27 -22.03 22.18 -15.08
C GLU A 27 -20.75 21.77 -14.36
N ARG A 28 -20.29 22.67 -13.49
CA ARG A 28 -19.11 22.53 -12.63
C ARG A 28 -19.61 22.22 -11.21
N GLY A 29 -18.95 21.40 -10.40
CA GLY A 29 -17.72 20.65 -10.64
C GLY A 29 -17.18 20.12 -9.30
N GLY A 30 -16.59 18.92 -9.31
CA GLY A 30 -16.20 18.20 -8.10
C GLY A 30 -17.39 17.47 -7.42
N GLY A 31 -17.21 16.26 -6.89
CA GLY A 31 -16.03 15.41 -7.03
C GLY A 31 -15.97 14.31 -5.99
N ASP A 32 -16.51 13.13 -6.30
CA ASP A 32 -16.02 11.88 -5.74
C ASP A 32 -16.37 10.69 -6.66
N GLY A 33 -15.45 9.72 -6.73
CA GLY A 33 -15.45 8.62 -7.69
C GLY A 33 -16.16 7.36 -7.22
N ASP A 34 -17.34 7.49 -6.61
CA ASP A 34 -17.97 6.39 -5.87
C ASP A 34 -18.96 5.55 -6.72
N ALA A 35 -18.87 4.21 -6.60
CA ALA A 35 -19.64 3.28 -7.42
C ALA A 35 -21.17 3.41 -7.23
N VAL A 36 -21.58 3.91 -6.06
CA VAL A 36 -22.97 4.24 -5.71
C VAL A 36 -23.58 5.25 -6.70
N GLY A 37 -22.78 6.21 -7.19
CA GLY A 37 -23.21 7.21 -8.17
C GLY A 37 -23.51 6.63 -9.56
N ALA A 38 -22.86 5.51 -9.92
CA ALA A 38 -23.20 4.76 -11.13
C ALA A 38 -24.49 3.95 -10.94
N MET A 39 -24.66 3.29 -9.78
CA MET A 39 -25.89 2.57 -9.44
C MET A 39 -27.14 3.47 -9.51
N LEU A 40 -27.07 4.68 -8.95
CA LEU A 40 -28.18 5.66 -8.99
C LEU A 40 -28.54 6.10 -10.41
N LYS A 41 -27.59 6.13 -11.35
CA LYS A 41 -27.88 6.39 -12.78
C LYS A 41 -28.58 5.21 -13.45
N VAL A 42 -28.21 3.97 -13.13
CA VAL A 42 -28.88 2.76 -13.65
C VAL A 42 -30.31 2.66 -13.11
N VAL A 43 -30.54 2.93 -11.82
CA VAL A 43 -31.90 2.94 -11.24
C VAL A 43 -32.76 4.04 -11.85
N LYS A 44 -32.21 5.21 -12.18
CA LYS A 44 -32.95 6.27 -12.89
C LYS A 44 -33.39 5.89 -14.31
N LEU A 45 -32.65 5.03 -15.01
CA LEU A 45 -33.03 4.54 -16.34
C LEU A 45 -34.24 3.59 -16.31
N ILE A 46 -34.47 2.89 -15.19
CA ILE A 46 -35.65 2.02 -14.99
C ILE A 46 -36.95 2.86 -14.83
N SER A 47 -36.83 4.15 -14.49
CA SER A 47 -37.97 5.06 -14.30
C SER A 47 -38.35 5.87 -15.57
N MET A 48 -38.16 5.29 -16.76
CA MET A 48 -38.54 5.93 -18.04
C MET A 48 -39.40 5.06 -18.97
N GLU A 49 -39.81 3.87 -18.52
CA GLU A 49 -40.61 2.93 -19.35
C GLU A 49 -42.06 3.39 -19.58
N GLU A 50 -42.58 4.33 -18.78
CA GLU A 50 -43.93 4.92 -18.94
C GLU A 50 -44.12 5.83 -20.18
N ARG A 51 -43.09 6.04 -21.01
CA ARG A 51 -43.14 7.00 -22.14
C ARG A 51 -43.04 6.40 -23.55
N GLY A 52 -43.22 5.09 -23.69
CA GLY A 52 -43.72 4.50 -24.94
C GLY A 52 -42.84 4.60 -26.19
N TRP A 53 -41.52 4.44 -26.05
CA TRP A 53 -40.59 4.37 -27.19
C TRP A 53 -40.34 2.91 -27.59
N GLY A 54 -40.76 2.53 -28.81
CA GLY A 54 -40.54 1.19 -29.36
C GLY A 54 -39.23 1.08 -30.14
N PHE A 55 -38.66 -0.13 -30.17
CA PHE A 55 -37.52 -0.49 -31.01
C PHE A 55 -37.95 -1.56 -32.03
N GLU A 56 -37.57 -1.37 -33.28
CA GLU A 56 -37.78 -2.34 -34.36
C GLU A 56 -36.50 -3.15 -34.60
N VAL A 57 -36.65 -4.45 -34.89
CA VAL A 57 -35.54 -5.38 -35.18
C VAL A 57 -35.86 -6.10 -36.48
N VAL A 58 -34.97 -5.97 -37.46
CA VAL A 58 -35.08 -6.63 -38.78
C VAL A 58 -34.15 -7.83 -38.81
N GLU A 59 -34.69 -9.02 -39.06
CA GLU A 59 -33.92 -10.25 -39.30
C GLU A 59 -33.84 -10.54 -40.81
N GLU A 60 -32.63 -10.74 -41.35
CA GLU A 60 -32.43 -11.24 -42.72
C GLU A 60 -32.17 -12.77 -42.71
N GLY A 61 -32.73 -13.47 -43.70
CA GLY A 61 -32.29 -14.83 -44.09
C GLY A 61 -32.75 -15.99 -43.19
N GLY A 62 -34.03 -16.38 -43.30
CA GLY A 62 -34.58 -17.53 -42.58
C GLY A 62 -34.48 -18.87 -43.31
N VAL A 63 -34.39 -19.97 -42.55
CA VAL A 63 -34.80 -21.33 -42.96
C VAL A 63 -35.73 -21.89 -41.89
N GLY A 64 -36.95 -22.26 -42.26
CA GLY A 64 -38.04 -22.46 -41.30
C GLY A 64 -38.17 -23.87 -40.71
N PHE A 65 -38.91 -23.98 -39.60
CA PHE A 65 -39.45 -25.24 -39.07
C PHE A 65 -40.97 -25.15 -38.88
N ARG A 66 -41.68 -26.25 -39.15
CA ARG A 66 -43.15 -26.27 -39.14
C ARG A 66 -43.71 -26.59 -37.75
N GLY A 67 -44.51 -25.65 -37.24
CA GLY A 67 -45.60 -25.77 -36.25
C GLY A 67 -45.63 -26.96 -35.28
N PHE A 68 -45.44 -26.64 -33.99
CA PHE A 68 -46.18 -27.28 -32.89
C PHE A 68 -47.11 -26.26 -32.24
N GLY A 69 -48.43 -26.46 -32.37
CA GLY A 69 -49.43 -25.59 -31.76
C GLY A 69 -49.71 -26.01 -30.32
N VAL A 70 -49.43 -25.13 -29.35
CA VAL A 70 -49.77 -25.36 -27.94
C VAL A 70 -51.25 -25.02 -27.71
N TRP A 71 -52.08 -26.04 -27.51
CA TRP A 71 -53.52 -25.88 -27.26
C TRP A 71 -53.82 -25.81 -25.75
N ALA A 72 -54.07 -24.61 -25.24
CA ALA A 72 -54.55 -24.42 -23.87
C ALA A 72 -56.08 -24.58 -23.78
N ARG A 73 -56.55 -25.64 -23.12
CA ARG A 73 -57.98 -25.85 -22.82
C ARG A 73 -58.38 -25.03 -21.58
N VAL A 74 -58.93 -23.84 -21.77
CA VAL A 74 -59.54 -23.05 -20.68
C VAL A 74 -60.94 -23.60 -20.37
N GLY A 75 -61.06 -24.34 -19.26
CA GLY A 75 -62.35 -24.87 -18.79
C GLY A 75 -63.07 -23.88 -17.87
N GLY A 76 -64.03 -23.13 -18.42
CA GLY A 76 -64.98 -22.32 -17.64
C GLY A 76 -66.34 -23.01 -17.57
N ALA A 77 -66.77 -23.43 -16.37
CA ALA A 77 -67.97 -24.25 -16.15
C ALA A 77 -69.15 -23.49 -15.51
N THR A 78 -69.49 -22.31 -16.03
CA THR A 78 -70.87 -21.80 -15.99
C THR A 78 -71.33 -21.56 -17.43
N GLY A 79 -72.43 -22.20 -17.82
CA GLY A 79 -72.66 -22.49 -19.24
C GLY A 79 -73.25 -21.33 -20.05
N LYS A 80 -72.54 -20.93 -21.13
CA LYS A 80 -73.12 -20.46 -22.42
C LYS A 80 -72.03 -20.25 -23.49
N GLY A 81 -72.14 -20.96 -24.62
CA GLY A 81 -71.51 -20.62 -25.90
C GLY A 81 -69.97 -20.75 -26.01
N VAL A 82 -69.48 -21.81 -26.67
CA VAL A 82 -68.06 -21.90 -27.06
C VAL A 82 -67.80 -21.02 -28.29
N GLY A 83 -67.31 -19.80 -28.07
CA GLY A 83 -66.89 -18.89 -29.13
C GLY A 83 -65.36 -18.79 -29.23
N VAL A 84 -64.77 -19.37 -30.28
CA VAL A 84 -63.32 -19.26 -30.54
C VAL A 84 -62.97 -17.82 -30.93
N ARG A 85 -62.14 -17.14 -30.13
CA ARG A 85 -61.54 -15.85 -30.46
C ARG A 85 -60.02 -15.98 -30.53
N ARG A 86 -59.38 -15.35 -31.52
CA ARG A 86 -57.92 -15.17 -31.54
C ARG A 86 -57.52 -14.25 -30.39
N LEU A 87 -56.49 -14.63 -29.64
CA LEU A 87 -55.74 -13.71 -28.77
C LEU A 87 -54.90 -12.76 -29.65
N PRO A 88 -54.71 -11.48 -29.24
CA PRO A 88 -53.88 -10.53 -29.96
C PRO A 88 -52.38 -10.86 -29.86
N ALA A 89 -51.58 -10.26 -30.73
CA ALA A 89 -50.20 -10.66 -31.05
C ALA A 89 -49.12 -10.27 -30.02
N CYS A 90 -49.39 -10.41 -28.72
CA CYS A 90 -48.46 -9.98 -27.65
C CYS A 90 -47.43 -11.05 -27.22
N LEU A 91 -47.64 -12.33 -27.56
CA LEU A 91 -46.72 -13.42 -27.20
C LEU A 91 -45.27 -13.23 -27.69
N PRO A 92 -45.00 -12.78 -28.94
CA PRO A 92 -43.63 -12.60 -29.43
C PRO A 92 -42.85 -11.55 -28.62
N VAL A 93 -43.53 -10.47 -28.20
CA VAL A 93 -42.93 -9.37 -27.41
C VAL A 93 -42.52 -9.87 -26.03
N LEU A 94 -43.41 -10.58 -25.33
CA LEU A 94 -43.11 -11.20 -24.02
C LEU A 94 -41.96 -12.21 -24.12
N ALA A 95 -41.93 -13.03 -25.17
CA ALA A 95 -40.83 -13.97 -25.41
C ALA A 95 -39.50 -13.26 -25.71
N SER A 96 -39.53 -12.09 -26.35
CA SER A 96 -38.32 -11.29 -26.60
C SER A 96 -37.81 -10.62 -25.33
N ALA A 97 -38.69 -10.00 -24.55
CA ALA A 97 -38.35 -9.39 -23.25
C ALA A 97 -37.76 -10.43 -22.27
N ALA A 98 -38.34 -11.64 -22.21
CA ALA A 98 -37.80 -12.74 -21.41
C ALA A 98 -36.38 -13.15 -21.83
N ARG A 99 -36.08 -13.18 -23.14
CA ARG A 99 -34.72 -13.45 -23.64
C ARG A 99 -33.75 -12.32 -23.32
N GLY A 100 -34.18 -11.05 -23.44
CA GLY A 100 -33.38 -9.89 -23.06
C GLY A 100 -33.00 -9.90 -21.58
N MET A 101 -33.98 -10.14 -20.69
CA MET A 101 -33.73 -10.28 -19.25
C MET A 101 -32.81 -11.46 -18.93
N ALA A 102 -33.00 -12.62 -19.56
CA ALA A 102 -32.12 -13.79 -19.38
C ALA A 102 -30.69 -13.52 -19.86
N GLN A 103 -30.49 -12.70 -20.90
CA GLN A 103 -29.16 -12.33 -21.38
C GLN A 103 -28.49 -11.30 -20.47
N MET A 104 -29.22 -10.28 -19.98
CA MET A 104 -28.69 -9.38 -18.94
C MET A 104 -28.33 -10.12 -17.66
N ALA A 105 -29.15 -11.09 -17.23
CA ALA A 105 -28.87 -11.90 -16.05
C ALA A 105 -27.56 -12.70 -16.18
N LYS A 106 -27.22 -13.18 -17.39
CA LYS A 106 -25.94 -13.85 -17.69
C LYS A 106 -24.75 -12.90 -17.73
N VAL A 107 -24.93 -11.67 -18.24
CA VAL A 107 -23.87 -10.65 -18.21
C VAL A 107 -23.60 -10.25 -16.74
N LEU A 108 -24.65 -9.97 -15.98
CA LEU A 108 -24.56 -9.69 -14.53
C LEU A 108 -23.94 -10.86 -13.76
N SER A 109 -24.35 -12.11 -14.00
CA SER A 109 -23.75 -13.26 -13.31
C SER A 109 -22.28 -13.42 -13.68
N CYS A 110 -21.92 -13.29 -14.96
CA CYS A 110 -20.53 -13.37 -15.42
C CYS A 110 -19.67 -12.24 -14.83
N GLN A 111 -20.21 -11.01 -14.73
CA GLN A 111 -19.51 -9.86 -14.19
C GLN A 111 -19.38 -9.92 -12.65
N ILE A 112 -20.42 -10.43 -11.96
CA ILE A 112 -20.34 -10.78 -10.53
C ILE A 112 -19.31 -11.90 -10.31
N GLN A 113 -19.27 -12.93 -11.15
CA GLN A 113 -18.26 -13.99 -11.08
C GLN A 113 -16.84 -13.47 -11.39
N TYR A 114 -16.70 -12.52 -12.32
CA TYR A 114 -15.41 -11.90 -12.65
C TYR A 114 -14.91 -11.03 -11.49
N HIS A 115 -15.80 -10.29 -10.82
CA HIS A 115 -15.46 -9.57 -9.59
C HIS A 115 -15.19 -10.54 -8.41
N ALA A 116 -15.97 -11.61 -8.24
CA ALA A 116 -15.78 -12.57 -7.15
C ALA A 116 -14.50 -13.41 -7.29
N HIS A 117 -14.15 -13.86 -8.50
CA HIS A 117 -12.86 -14.52 -8.76
C HIS A 117 -11.70 -13.53 -8.87
N GLY A 118 -11.97 -12.26 -9.17
CA GLY A 118 -11.02 -11.13 -9.08
C GLY A 118 -10.85 -10.57 -7.66
N HIS A 119 -11.59 -11.06 -6.67
CA HIS A 119 -11.44 -10.78 -5.24
C HIS A 119 -11.21 -12.08 -4.45
N LEU A 120 -10.17 -12.82 -4.85
CA LEU A 120 -9.26 -13.31 -3.83
C LEU A 120 -8.60 -12.09 -3.18
N GLU A 121 -9.14 -11.65 -2.04
CA GLU A 121 -8.46 -10.70 -1.17
C GLU A 121 -7.13 -11.31 -0.71
N THR A 122 -6.06 -11.03 -1.44
CA THR A 122 -4.69 -11.34 -1.02
C THR A 122 -4.30 -10.38 0.09
N LYS A 123 -4.86 -10.63 1.28
CA LYS A 123 -4.60 -9.99 2.59
C LYS A 123 -3.19 -9.43 2.61
N GLU A 124 -3.08 -8.09 2.54
CA GLU A 124 -1.91 -7.39 2.04
C GLU A 124 -0.59 -7.99 2.54
N GLU A 125 0.09 -8.74 1.67
CA GLU A 125 1.21 -9.55 2.12
C GLU A 125 2.44 -8.66 2.29
N VAL A 126 2.65 -8.21 3.52
CA VAL A 126 3.83 -7.46 3.96
C VAL A 126 4.80 -8.39 4.66
N LYS A 127 6.04 -8.44 4.15
CA LYS A 127 7.16 -9.17 4.74
C LYS A 127 8.31 -8.22 5.00
N LEU A 128 9.04 -8.40 6.10
CA LEU A 128 10.24 -7.64 6.44
C LEU A 128 11.42 -8.59 6.60
N HIS A 129 12.35 -8.56 5.65
CA HIS A 129 13.66 -9.19 5.80
C HIS A 129 14.56 -8.25 6.62
N GLY A 130 15.06 -8.75 7.75
CA GLY A 130 15.69 -7.95 8.80
C GLY A 130 16.82 -8.67 9.52
N MET A 131 17.48 -7.95 10.42
CA MET A 131 18.38 -8.50 11.44
C MET A 131 18.06 -7.80 12.76
N TRP A 132 17.90 -8.54 13.85
CA TRP A 132 17.45 -8.00 15.16
C TRP A 132 18.34 -6.87 15.70
N ALA A 133 19.63 -6.86 15.35
CA ALA A 133 20.61 -5.86 15.78
C ALA A 133 20.65 -4.60 14.89
N SER A 134 19.89 -4.54 13.79
CA SER A 134 19.99 -3.47 12.79
C SER A 134 19.06 -2.28 13.11
N PRO A 135 19.58 -1.06 13.34
CA PRO A 135 18.73 0.11 13.56
C PRO A 135 17.90 0.47 12.34
N TRP A 136 18.44 0.28 11.12
CA TRP A 136 17.68 0.47 9.88
C TRP A 136 16.43 -0.41 9.82
N VAL A 137 16.51 -1.64 10.34
CA VAL A 137 15.37 -2.55 10.47
C VAL A 137 14.43 -2.08 11.58
N ARG A 138 14.95 -1.68 12.74
CA ARG A 138 14.15 -1.15 13.86
C ARG A 138 13.28 0.05 13.47
N ARG A 139 13.77 0.97 12.65
CA ARG A 139 12.98 2.10 12.08
C ARG A 139 11.74 1.60 11.34
N VAL A 140 11.90 0.61 10.47
CA VAL A 140 10.80 0.01 9.69
C VAL A 140 9.81 -0.72 10.60
N THR A 141 10.31 -1.52 11.57
CA THR A 141 9.48 -2.17 12.60
C THR A 141 8.63 -1.15 13.37
N ILE A 142 9.20 -0.02 13.80
CA ILE A 142 8.47 1.04 14.49
C ILE A 142 7.37 1.63 13.60
N ALA A 143 7.68 1.98 12.35
CA ALA A 143 6.69 2.54 11.42
C ALA A 143 5.54 1.57 11.11
N LEU A 144 5.83 0.27 10.88
CA LEU A 144 4.81 -0.76 10.68
C LEU A 144 3.89 -0.89 11.91
N LYS A 145 4.45 -0.83 13.14
CA LYS A 145 3.66 -0.82 14.38
C LYS A 145 2.77 0.41 14.49
N ILE A 146 3.31 1.62 14.30
CA ILE A 146 2.55 2.90 14.38
C ILE A 146 1.40 2.93 13.35
N LYS A 147 1.67 2.44 12.14
CA LYS A 147 0.67 2.35 11.06
C LYS A 147 -0.36 1.22 11.24
N GLY A 148 -0.18 0.35 12.22
CA GLY A 148 -1.04 -0.81 12.48
C GLY A 148 -0.90 -1.95 11.45
N ILE A 149 0.17 -1.97 10.65
CA ILE A 149 0.33 -2.88 9.51
C ILE A 149 0.79 -4.26 10.01
N PRO A 150 0.02 -5.35 9.79
CA PRO A 150 0.47 -6.70 10.12
C PRO A 150 1.52 -7.17 9.10
N TYR A 151 2.66 -7.67 9.57
CA TYR A 151 3.76 -8.14 8.72
C TYR A 151 4.37 -9.45 9.21
N GLN A 152 4.97 -10.21 8.31
CA GLN A 152 5.80 -11.37 8.63
C GLN A 152 7.27 -10.94 8.71
N TYR A 153 7.97 -11.27 9.79
CA TYR A 153 9.38 -10.97 9.96
C TYR A 153 10.28 -12.16 9.59
N PHE A 154 11.34 -11.91 8.82
CA PHE A 154 12.32 -12.90 8.40
C PHE A 154 13.72 -12.43 8.83
N GLU A 155 14.32 -13.16 9.77
CA GLU A 155 15.70 -12.89 10.24
C GLU A 155 16.72 -13.40 9.20
N GLU A 156 17.68 -12.54 8.85
CA GLU A 156 18.72 -12.77 7.85
C GLU A 156 20.11 -12.80 8.51
N ASP A 157 20.88 -13.86 8.30
CA ASP A 157 22.30 -13.85 8.64
C ASP A 157 23.08 -13.04 7.59
N LEU A 158 23.60 -11.87 7.98
CA LEU A 158 24.39 -11.04 7.08
C LEU A 158 25.78 -11.61 6.75
N LYS A 159 26.23 -12.69 7.42
CA LYS A 159 27.40 -13.50 7.00
C LYS A 159 27.01 -14.54 5.96
N ASN A 160 25.86 -15.19 6.09
CA ASN A 160 25.33 -16.23 5.19
C ASN A 160 23.95 -15.84 4.64
N LYS A 161 23.93 -14.81 3.79
CA LYS A 161 22.71 -14.12 3.32
C LYS A 161 21.79 -15.05 2.55
N SER A 162 20.47 -14.96 2.80
CA SER A 162 19.52 -15.83 2.10
C SER A 162 19.45 -15.53 0.60
N GLN A 163 19.10 -16.56 -0.20
CA GLN A 163 18.86 -16.39 -1.63
C GLN A 163 17.69 -15.43 -1.92
N LEU A 164 16.77 -15.24 -0.96
CA LEU A 164 15.71 -14.25 -1.05
C LEU A 164 16.26 -12.82 -0.87
N LEU A 165 17.09 -12.57 0.14
CA LEU A 165 17.74 -11.27 0.33
C LEU A 165 18.62 -10.88 -0.86
N LEU A 166 19.38 -11.84 -1.39
CA LEU A 166 20.21 -11.64 -2.59
C LEU A 166 19.38 -11.35 -3.85
N LYS A 167 18.18 -11.95 -3.97
CA LYS A 167 17.22 -11.68 -5.06
C LYS A 167 16.50 -10.34 -4.90
N TYR A 168 16.12 -9.97 -3.68
CA TYR A 168 15.32 -8.78 -3.39
C TYR A 168 16.14 -7.49 -3.29
N ASN A 169 17.40 -7.57 -2.83
CA ASN A 169 18.34 -6.45 -2.84
C ASN A 169 19.66 -6.89 -3.52
N PRO A 170 19.68 -7.10 -4.86
CA PRO A 170 20.87 -7.56 -5.57
C PRO A 170 21.99 -6.51 -5.61
N VAL A 171 21.67 -5.23 -5.39
CA VAL A 171 22.62 -4.11 -5.43
C VAL A 171 23.45 -4.03 -4.16
N LYS A 172 22.83 -3.73 -3.00
CA LYS A 172 23.55 -3.61 -1.72
C LYS A 172 23.64 -4.91 -0.95
N LYS A 173 22.67 -5.82 -1.13
CA LYS A 173 22.59 -7.10 -0.40
C LYS A 173 22.55 -6.89 1.13
N LEU A 174 21.77 -5.90 1.57
CA LEU A 174 21.61 -5.47 2.97
C LEU A 174 20.13 -5.42 3.37
N VAL A 175 19.88 -5.49 4.68
CA VAL A 175 18.57 -5.31 5.33
C VAL A 175 18.45 -3.89 5.91
N PRO A 176 17.24 -3.31 6.06
CA PRO A 176 15.92 -3.89 5.77
C PRO A 176 15.64 -4.06 4.28
N VAL A 177 14.80 -5.06 3.98
CA VAL A 177 14.02 -5.09 2.74
C VAL A 177 12.57 -5.39 3.10
N LEU A 178 11.68 -4.44 2.81
CA LEU A 178 10.24 -4.69 2.85
C LEU A 178 9.85 -5.41 1.56
N VAL A 179 8.96 -6.39 1.61
CA VAL A 179 8.35 -6.99 0.42
C VAL A 179 6.84 -6.85 0.58
N HIS A 180 6.21 -6.05 -0.28
CA HIS A 180 4.77 -5.83 -0.27
C HIS A 180 4.15 -6.41 -1.55
N GLN A 181 3.24 -7.38 -1.39
CA GLN A 181 2.60 -8.09 -2.52
C GLN A 181 3.66 -8.66 -3.51
N GLY A 182 4.72 -9.27 -2.96
CA GLY A 182 5.85 -9.81 -3.73
C GLY A 182 6.83 -8.80 -4.32
N ARG A 183 6.58 -7.49 -4.18
CA ARG A 183 7.46 -6.40 -4.69
C ARG A 183 8.45 -5.97 -3.60
N PRO A 184 9.78 -6.09 -3.80
CA PRO A 184 10.77 -5.68 -2.80
C PRO A 184 11.08 -4.17 -2.84
N ILE A 185 11.26 -3.58 -1.66
CA ILE A 185 11.69 -2.20 -1.41
C ILE A 185 12.85 -2.26 -0.41
N PRO A 186 14.10 -1.97 -0.81
CA PRO A 186 15.25 -1.82 0.09
C PRO A 186 15.35 -0.38 0.66
N GLU A 187 16.32 -0.16 1.57
CA GLU A 187 16.67 1.12 2.22
C GLU A 187 15.62 1.63 3.22
N SER A 188 16.00 1.81 4.50
CA SER A 188 15.01 2.13 5.54
C SER A 188 14.24 3.43 5.27
N LEU A 189 14.90 4.48 4.76
CA LEU A 189 14.23 5.76 4.49
C LEU A 189 13.23 5.64 3.34
N ILE A 190 13.58 4.94 2.26
CA ILE A 190 12.67 4.69 1.13
C ILE A 190 11.49 3.82 1.57
N ILE A 191 11.73 2.83 2.44
CA ILE A 191 10.66 2.01 3.04
C ILE A 191 9.72 2.86 3.91
N LEU A 192 10.24 3.81 4.72
CA LEU A 192 9.41 4.71 5.53
C LEU A 192 8.51 5.60 4.67
N GLU A 193 9.04 6.18 3.59
CA GLU A 193 8.23 6.98 2.67
C GLU A 193 7.20 6.12 1.92
N TYR A 194 7.60 4.95 1.43
CA TYR A 194 6.70 3.99 0.79
C TYR A 194 5.54 3.57 1.72
N ILE A 195 5.82 3.37 3.01
CA ILE A 195 4.80 3.06 4.02
C ILE A 195 3.84 4.23 4.21
N ASP A 196 4.34 5.47 4.24
CA ASP A 196 3.49 6.66 4.44
C ASP A 196 2.64 7.04 3.22
N GLU A 197 3.14 6.76 2.02
CA GLU A 197 2.42 6.95 0.76
C GLU A 197 1.41 5.83 0.48
N THR A 198 1.70 4.57 0.88
CA THR A 198 0.81 3.42 0.67
C THR A 198 -0.32 3.36 1.70
N TRP A 199 0.00 3.41 3.00
CA TRP A 199 -1.00 3.33 4.08
C TRP A 199 -1.35 4.73 4.58
N THR A 200 -2.32 5.35 3.89
CA THR A 200 -2.75 6.74 4.08
C THR A 200 -3.78 6.94 5.19
N SER A 201 -4.42 5.86 5.66
CA SER A 201 -5.47 5.85 6.69
C SER A 201 -4.95 5.97 8.13
N SER A 202 -3.64 5.89 8.32
CA SER A 202 -2.98 5.88 9.63
C SER A 202 -1.85 6.93 9.70
N PRO A 203 -1.37 7.30 10.92
CA PRO A 203 -0.65 8.55 11.20
C PRO A 203 0.46 8.90 10.21
N LYS A 204 0.55 10.18 9.83
CA LYS A 204 1.47 10.63 8.78
C LYS A 204 2.91 10.76 9.28
N LEU A 205 3.82 10.05 8.63
CA LEU A 205 5.26 10.06 8.92
C LEU A 205 5.99 11.25 8.26
N LEU A 206 5.38 11.87 7.24
CA LEU A 206 5.90 13.06 6.57
C LEU A 206 4.92 14.25 6.65
N PRO A 207 5.41 15.50 6.84
CA PRO A 207 4.58 16.69 6.77
C PRO A 207 3.84 16.85 5.43
N PHE A 208 2.63 17.43 5.46
CA PHE A 208 1.87 17.77 4.26
C PHE A 208 2.51 18.91 3.45
N ASP A 209 3.11 19.90 4.13
CA ASP A 209 3.81 21.01 3.48
C ASP A 209 5.09 20.53 2.75
N PRO A 210 5.28 20.87 1.45
CA PRO A 210 6.47 20.46 0.70
C PRO A 210 7.80 20.96 1.28
N TYR A 211 7.84 22.15 1.89
CA TYR A 211 9.07 22.72 2.43
C TYR A 211 9.50 22.06 3.75
N ARG A 212 8.55 21.84 4.69
CA ARG A 212 8.76 21.00 5.88
C ARG A 212 9.15 19.58 5.49
N ARG A 213 8.51 18.98 4.48
CA ARG A 213 8.89 17.65 3.96
C ARG A 213 10.31 17.62 3.39
N ALA A 214 10.74 18.67 2.69
CA ALA A 214 12.11 18.80 2.18
C ALA A 214 13.13 18.95 3.32
N LYS A 215 12.85 19.76 4.35
CA LYS A 215 13.66 19.83 5.59
C LYS A 215 13.77 18.45 6.25
N VAL A 216 12.65 17.75 6.42
CA VAL A 216 12.60 16.40 7.03
C VAL A 216 13.47 15.41 6.26
N ARG A 217 13.33 15.34 4.93
CA ARG A 217 14.16 14.48 4.07
C ARG A 217 15.65 14.80 4.17
N PHE A 218 16.03 16.09 4.18
CA PHE A 218 17.42 16.52 4.33
C PHE A 218 18.02 16.03 5.65
N TRP A 219 17.34 16.27 6.78
CA TRP A 219 17.84 15.88 8.09
C TRP A 219 17.80 14.37 8.33
N ALA A 220 16.86 13.64 7.74
CA ALA A 220 16.81 12.19 7.84
C ALA A 220 18.02 11.58 7.13
N ASN A 221 18.32 12.06 5.93
CA ASN A 221 19.51 11.67 5.16
C ASN A 221 20.81 12.11 5.85
N PHE A 222 20.84 13.29 6.50
CA PHE A 222 21.98 13.71 7.32
C PHE A 222 22.20 12.76 8.49
N ILE A 223 21.21 12.53 9.34
CA ILE A 223 21.32 11.65 10.52
C ILE A 223 21.73 10.23 10.10
N ASP A 224 21.17 9.70 9.01
CA ASP A 224 21.52 8.36 8.53
C ASP A 224 22.98 8.26 8.06
N LEU A 225 23.41 9.12 7.12
CA LEU A 225 24.74 9.05 6.52
C LEU A 225 25.87 9.62 7.39
N GLN A 226 25.56 10.59 8.26
CA GLN A 226 26.54 11.35 9.04
C GLN A 226 26.64 10.93 10.50
N ILE A 227 25.70 10.10 10.99
CA ILE A 227 25.70 9.59 12.37
C ILE A 227 25.54 8.06 12.38
N PHE A 228 24.47 7.48 11.82
CA PHE A 228 24.24 6.02 11.89
C PHE A 228 25.27 5.19 11.10
N GLU A 229 25.56 5.56 9.85
CA GLU A 229 26.61 4.92 9.06
C GLU A 229 27.97 5.03 9.77
N LYS A 230 28.30 6.21 10.33
CA LYS A 230 29.55 6.42 11.08
C LYS A 230 29.63 5.60 12.37
N LEU A 231 28.54 5.46 13.13
CA LEU A 231 28.48 4.61 14.33
C LEU A 231 28.76 3.14 14.00
N ARG A 232 28.24 2.65 12.86
CA ARG A 232 28.55 1.32 12.33
C ARG A 232 30.02 1.22 11.90
N ASP A 233 30.59 2.29 11.36
CA ASP A 233 31.97 2.27 10.85
C ASP A 233 33.02 2.43 11.96
N VAL A 234 32.71 3.09 13.10
CA VAL A 234 33.48 3.00 14.36
C VAL A 234 33.63 1.54 14.81
N VAL A 235 32.55 0.75 14.76
CA VAL A 235 32.58 -0.68 15.13
C VAL A 235 33.41 -1.52 14.14
N LYS A 236 33.69 -1.00 12.95
CA LYS A 236 34.52 -1.65 11.92
C LYS A 236 35.92 -1.06 11.78
N ALA A 237 36.30 -0.08 12.61
CA ALA A 237 37.60 0.56 12.51
C ALA A 237 38.72 -0.48 12.69
N PRO A 238 39.72 -0.53 11.78
CA PRO A 238 40.79 -1.53 11.83
C PRO A 238 41.77 -1.28 12.99
N ASP A 239 41.95 -0.02 13.36
CA ASP A 239 42.89 0.47 14.36
C ASP A 239 42.25 1.60 15.21
N ASP A 240 42.99 2.06 16.21
CA ASP A 240 42.53 3.13 17.11
C ASP A 240 42.60 4.53 16.47
N ASP A 241 43.47 4.77 15.49
CA ASP A 241 43.65 6.10 14.87
C ASP A 241 42.47 6.47 13.94
N GLU A 242 42.02 5.52 13.10
CA GLU A 242 40.84 5.71 12.25
C GLU A 242 39.55 5.75 13.10
N GLU A 243 39.51 5.00 14.20
CA GLU A 243 38.41 5.04 15.16
C GLU A 243 38.24 6.43 15.78
N ASP A 244 39.32 6.98 16.33
CA ASP A 244 39.34 8.29 16.97
C ASP A 244 38.98 9.40 15.96
N LYS A 245 39.37 9.23 14.69
CA LYS A 245 39.02 10.09 13.55
C LYS A 245 37.53 10.01 13.18
N ILE A 246 36.90 8.83 13.18
CA ILE A 246 35.46 8.70 12.95
C ILE A 246 34.66 9.23 14.15
N ILE A 247 35.10 8.98 15.39
CA ILE A 247 34.49 9.52 16.62
C ILE A 247 34.42 11.05 16.58
N LYS A 248 35.52 11.73 16.24
CA LYS A 248 35.56 13.20 16.09
C LYS A 248 34.55 13.69 15.04
N GLN A 249 34.42 13.00 13.91
CA GLN A 249 33.42 13.33 12.89
C GLN A 249 31.97 13.14 13.40
N ILE A 250 31.69 12.12 14.22
CA ILE A 250 30.37 11.95 14.84
C ILE A 250 30.10 13.10 15.82
N GLN A 251 31.07 13.49 16.65
CA GLN A 251 30.94 14.62 17.58
C GLN A 251 30.69 15.94 16.83
N GLU A 252 31.41 16.23 15.75
CA GLU A 252 31.11 17.37 14.87
C GLU A 252 29.69 17.33 14.29
N ASN A 253 29.23 16.15 13.87
CA ASN A 253 27.91 15.99 13.27
C ASN A 253 26.77 16.07 14.29
N MET A 254 27.01 15.65 15.53
CA MET A 254 26.12 15.89 16.68
C MET A 254 26.08 17.38 17.07
N ASN A 255 27.20 18.10 17.01
CA ASN A 255 27.21 19.57 17.18
C ASN A 255 26.36 20.27 16.10
N LYS A 256 26.50 19.86 14.82
CA LYS A 256 25.69 20.37 13.70
C LYS A 256 24.20 20.07 13.91
N LEU A 257 23.86 18.88 14.40
CA LEU A 257 22.48 18.50 14.73
C LEU A 257 21.94 19.36 15.87
N GLU A 258 22.58 19.36 17.05
CA GLU A 258 22.16 20.09 18.26
C GLU A 258 21.88 21.58 17.98
N ALA A 259 22.77 22.24 17.24
CA ALA A 259 22.62 23.65 16.86
C ALA A 259 21.37 23.92 16.00
N ASN A 260 20.86 22.91 15.27
CA ASN A 260 19.70 23.01 14.38
C ASN A 260 18.43 22.35 14.95
N VAL A 261 18.49 21.65 16.10
CA VAL A 261 17.32 20.95 16.70
C VAL A 261 16.11 21.88 16.82
N LYS A 262 16.30 23.14 17.27
CA LYS A 262 15.19 24.11 17.44
C LYS A 262 14.48 24.46 16.13
N ASP A 263 15.18 24.45 15.00
CA ASP A 263 14.65 24.75 13.67
C ASP A 263 13.91 23.55 13.03
N LEU A 264 13.86 22.43 13.76
CA LEU A 264 13.14 21.19 13.46
C LEU A 264 11.94 21.00 14.42
N TYR A 265 12.09 21.30 15.72
CA TYR A 265 11.03 21.22 16.74
C TYR A 265 10.49 22.59 17.18
N SER A 266 10.17 23.47 16.23
CA SER A 266 9.46 24.73 16.54
C SER A 266 8.12 24.52 17.26
N GLU A 267 7.55 23.31 17.15
CA GLU A 267 6.28 22.87 17.77
C GLU A 267 6.46 21.73 18.80
N GLY A 268 7.72 21.36 19.12
CA GLY A 268 8.04 20.23 20.01
C GLY A 268 8.14 18.87 19.32
N THR A 269 8.48 17.83 20.10
CA THR A 269 8.53 16.42 19.64
C THR A 269 7.17 15.75 19.83
N HIS A 270 6.62 15.10 18.80
CA HIS A 270 5.27 14.52 18.88
C HIS A 270 5.21 13.06 19.35
N VAL A 271 6.38 12.45 19.65
CA VAL A 271 6.56 11.05 20.08
C VAL A 271 5.58 10.61 21.15
N SER A 272 4.50 9.95 20.70
CA SER A 272 3.36 9.56 21.55
C SER A 272 2.90 8.12 21.36
N GLY A 273 3.48 7.38 20.40
CA GLY A 273 3.02 6.06 19.98
C GLY A 273 1.90 6.13 18.93
N GLU A 274 1.00 7.11 19.06
CA GLU A 274 -0.05 7.42 18.09
C GLU A 274 0.41 8.41 17.02
N THR A 275 1.42 9.25 17.30
CA THR A 275 2.09 10.11 16.31
C THR A 275 3.60 10.05 16.47
N MET A 276 4.30 9.93 15.34
CA MET A 276 5.75 10.13 15.15
C MET A 276 6.01 10.46 13.68
N ASP A 277 6.95 11.36 13.39
CA ASP A 277 7.46 11.57 12.03
C ASP A 277 8.70 10.71 11.72
N ILE A 278 9.25 10.81 10.50
CA ILE A 278 10.47 10.05 10.13
C ILE A 278 11.68 10.41 11.03
N LEU A 279 11.81 11.67 11.48
CA LEU A 279 12.93 12.11 12.31
C LEU A 279 12.77 11.68 13.78
N ASP A 280 11.55 11.69 14.31
CA ASP A 280 11.20 11.05 15.59
C ASP A 280 11.69 9.59 15.61
N ILE A 281 11.32 8.81 14.59
CA ILE A 281 11.71 7.40 14.43
C ILE A 281 13.23 7.24 14.32
N LEU A 282 13.93 8.17 13.66
CA LEU A 282 15.40 8.15 13.58
C LEU A 282 16.07 8.46 14.93
N MET A 283 15.55 9.42 15.72
CA MET A 283 16.19 9.81 16.98
C MET A 283 15.94 8.80 18.10
N ILE A 284 14.72 8.26 18.25
CA ILE A 284 14.44 7.21 19.25
C ILE A 284 15.12 5.87 18.92
N THR A 285 15.60 5.70 17.68
CA THR A 285 16.45 4.57 17.29
C THR A 285 17.95 4.82 17.47
N LEU A 286 18.37 6.06 17.71
CA LEU A 286 19.79 6.44 17.77
C LEU A 286 20.44 6.16 19.12
N LEU A 287 19.86 6.60 20.24
CA LEU A 287 20.49 6.49 21.57
C LEU A 287 20.85 5.04 21.99
N PRO A 288 19.99 4.02 21.78
CA PRO A 288 20.37 2.64 22.09
C PRO A 288 21.55 2.12 21.25
N ILE A 289 21.76 2.63 20.04
CA ILE A 289 22.94 2.31 19.22
C ILE A 289 24.16 3.04 19.75
N ILE A 290 24.06 4.33 20.11
CA ILE A 290 25.16 5.08 20.72
C ILE A 290 25.66 4.36 21.98
N ASN A 291 24.76 4.07 22.93
CA ASN A 291 25.10 3.35 24.16
C ASN A 291 25.70 1.96 23.85
N GLY A 292 25.16 1.24 22.86
CA GLY A 292 25.66 -0.07 22.44
C GLY A 292 27.06 -0.02 21.82
N VAL A 293 27.36 1.01 21.04
CA VAL A 293 28.69 1.23 20.43
C VAL A 293 29.70 1.65 21.49
N GLU A 294 29.38 2.65 22.33
CA GLU A 294 30.25 3.13 23.40
C GLU A 294 30.66 2.01 24.37
N GLU A 295 29.72 1.15 24.78
CA GLU A 295 30.05 -0.01 25.63
C GLU A 295 30.81 -1.11 24.85
N ALA A 296 30.58 -1.26 23.55
CA ALA A 296 31.28 -2.26 22.74
C ALA A 296 32.75 -1.89 22.44
N ILE A 297 33.06 -0.59 22.35
CA ILE A 297 34.43 -0.08 22.15
C ILE A 297 35.12 0.32 23.46
N SER A 298 34.37 0.43 24.57
CA SER A 298 34.80 0.90 25.89
C SER A 298 35.22 2.37 25.96
N ILE A 299 34.67 3.21 25.08
CA ILE A 299 34.94 4.66 25.00
C ILE A 299 33.59 5.39 25.08
N LYS A 300 33.46 6.31 26.03
CA LYS A 300 32.37 7.29 26.09
C LYS A 300 32.76 8.49 25.23
N PHE A 301 31.93 8.86 24.25
CA PHE A 301 32.23 9.99 23.36
C PHE A 301 31.02 10.89 23.06
N ILE A 302 29.78 10.45 23.36
CA ILE A 302 28.57 11.27 23.24
C ILE A 302 27.99 11.58 24.63
N HIS A 303 28.12 12.85 25.01
CA HIS A 303 27.86 13.37 26.34
C HIS A 303 26.52 14.13 26.41
N PRO A 304 25.57 13.75 27.28
CA PRO A 304 24.28 14.44 27.42
C PRO A 304 24.37 15.95 27.66
N GLU A 305 25.36 16.37 28.45
CA GLU A 305 25.68 17.76 28.79
C GLU A 305 26.08 18.61 27.58
N ASN A 306 26.60 17.99 26.51
CA ASN A 306 27.01 18.68 25.28
C ASN A 306 25.90 18.73 24.21
N PHE A 307 24.91 17.84 24.28
CA PHE A 307 23.84 17.72 23.28
C PHE A 307 22.44 17.62 23.93
N PRO A 308 22.06 18.53 24.85
CA PRO A 308 20.89 18.36 25.71
C PRO A 308 19.56 18.27 24.94
N LEU A 309 19.40 18.98 23.82
CA LEU A 309 18.16 18.97 23.05
C LEU A 309 18.04 17.68 22.22
N ALA A 310 19.13 17.24 21.58
CA ALA A 310 19.19 15.96 20.90
C ALA A 310 18.96 14.78 21.86
N PHE A 311 19.54 14.80 23.06
CA PHE A 311 19.27 13.78 24.08
C PHE A 311 17.82 13.80 24.59
N SER A 312 17.21 14.98 24.74
CA SER A 312 15.79 15.10 25.08
C SER A 312 14.92 14.44 24.00
N TRP A 313 15.22 14.67 22.71
CA TRP A 313 14.52 14.02 21.61
C TRP A 313 14.74 12.51 21.59
N MET A 314 15.97 12.02 21.67
CA MET A 314 16.26 10.58 21.65
C MET A 314 15.57 9.82 22.80
N LYS A 315 15.42 10.46 23.97
CA LYS A 315 14.72 9.90 25.14
C LYS A 315 13.21 10.02 25.12
N SER A 316 12.61 10.82 24.24
CA SER A 316 11.14 10.95 24.16
C SER A 316 10.45 9.60 23.87
N GLY A 317 11.14 8.68 23.19
CA GLY A 317 10.67 7.31 22.95
C GLY A 317 10.73 6.38 24.17
N ASP A 318 11.44 6.74 25.25
CA ASP A 318 11.61 5.88 26.44
C ASP A 318 10.27 5.57 27.13
N GLY A 319 9.27 6.44 26.99
CA GLY A 319 7.93 6.26 27.55
C GLY A 319 6.95 5.46 26.68
N VAL A 320 7.33 5.07 25.45
CA VAL A 320 6.38 4.51 24.46
C VAL A 320 6.54 2.99 24.35
N PRO A 321 5.53 2.16 24.70
CA PRO A 321 5.64 0.70 24.72
C PRO A 321 6.11 0.09 23.39
N LEU A 322 5.55 0.51 22.25
CA LEU A 322 5.93 -0.05 20.94
C LEU A 322 7.41 0.19 20.59
N VAL A 323 8.00 1.27 21.12
CA VAL A 323 9.40 1.64 20.92
C VAL A 323 10.30 0.81 21.82
N GLN A 324 9.92 0.58 23.08
CA GLN A 324 10.58 -0.35 24.00
C GLN A 324 10.57 -1.78 23.44
N GLU A 325 9.41 -2.29 23.03
CA GLU A 325 9.24 -3.62 22.42
C GLU A 325 10.04 -3.80 21.10
N SER A 326 10.37 -2.71 20.41
CA SER A 326 11.18 -2.75 19.19
C SER A 326 12.69 -2.74 19.48
N ALA A 327 13.10 -2.48 20.72
CA ALA A 327 14.51 -2.36 21.07
C ALA A 327 15.18 -3.74 21.15
N PRO A 328 16.40 -3.90 20.59
CA PRO A 328 17.19 -5.08 20.87
C PRO A 328 17.57 -5.10 22.36
N ASN A 329 17.67 -6.29 22.95
CA ASN A 329 18.24 -6.43 24.30
C ASN A 329 19.67 -5.86 24.30
N HIS A 330 19.93 -4.90 25.20
CA HIS A 330 21.18 -4.12 25.21
C HIS A 330 22.42 -5.01 25.37
N GLU A 331 22.43 -5.95 26.32
CA GLU A 331 23.56 -6.86 26.48
C GLU A 331 23.84 -7.67 25.21
N ASN A 332 22.79 -8.17 24.55
CA ASN A 332 22.93 -8.95 23.32
C ASN A 332 23.46 -8.07 22.19
N LEU A 333 22.97 -6.84 22.05
CA LEU A 333 23.49 -5.85 21.09
C LEU A 333 24.99 -5.62 21.33
N VAL A 334 25.42 -5.35 22.56
CA VAL A 334 26.84 -5.14 22.88
C VAL A 334 27.68 -6.41 22.64
N LYS A 335 27.18 -7.59 23.01
CA LYS A 335 27.84 -8.89 22.70
C LYS A 335 27.99 -9.12 21.20
N PHE A 336 27.04 -8.66 20.38
CA PHE A 336 27.12 -8.70 18.92
C PHE A 336 28.13 -7.67 18.38
N LEU A 337 28.08 -6.41 18.84
CA LEU A 337 28.99 -5.35 18.40
C LEU A 337 30.45 -5.64 18.79
N ARG A 338 30.72 -6.19 19.98
CA ARG A 338 32.07 -6.66 20.38
C ARG A 338 32.59 -7.76 19.45
N LYS A 339 31.75 -8.72 19.07
CA LYS A 339 32.11 -9.79 18.09
C LYS A 339 32.32 -9.24 16.67
N LEU A 340 31.58 -8.21 16.28
CA LEU A 340 31.74 -7.53 14.99
C LEU A 340 33.06 -6.75 14.95
N ARG A 341 33.35 -5.97 15.99
CA ARG A 341 34.62 -5.27 16.21
C ARG A 341 35.82 -6.20 16.17
N GLN A 342 35.75 -7.32 16.90
CA GLN A 342 36.82 -8.32 16.90
C GLN A 342 37.09 -8.85 15.50
N LEU A 343 36.05 -9.13 14.70
CA LEU A 343 36.21 -9.58 13.32
C LEU A 343 36.96 -8.55 12.47
N PHE A 344 36.57 -7.27 12.51
CA PHE A 344 37.21 -6.21 11.73
C PHE A 344 38.64 -5.87 12.18
N ARG A 345 38.97 -6.03 13.47
CA ARG A 345 40.36 -5.89 13.98
C ARG A 345 41.21 -7.18 13.84
N THR A 346 40.76 -8.15 13.05
CA THR A 346 41.49 -9.40 12.76
C THR A 346 41.56 -9.76 11.27
N MET A 347 41.14 -8.84 10.40
CA MET A 347 41.21 -8.95 8.92
C MET A 347 42.27 -8.00 8.37
#